data_AF-A0A926EDH0-F1
#
_entry.id   AF-A0A926EDH0-F1
#
_cell.length_a   1.000
_cell.length_b   1.000
_cell.length_c   1.000
_cell.angle_alpha   90.00
_cell.angle_beta   90.00
_cell.angle_gamma   90.00
#
_symmetry.space_group_name_H-M   'P 1'
#
loop_
_entity.id
_entity.type
_entity.pdbx_description
1 polymer ?
#
loop_
_entity_poly.entity_id
_entity_poly.type
_entity_poly.pdbx_seq_one_letter_code
_entity_poly.pdbx_strand_id
1 'polypeptide(L)'
;MSVLYAGVCILWGFATGIIISTGILSFINAIGIIPRLATKAKVTLHYFAFANVSLLGVITGTILYIWDIYLPIPKIIIAFFGLAFGVFVGCLSIAIAEILDVIPISKSRLKLKRGAYMAVLAFAFGKMIGTLFYYLYPGFH
;
A
#
# COMPACT_ATOMS: atom_id res chain seq x y z
N MET A 1 -4.70 -11.28 -35.60
CA MET A 1 -4.19 -11.76 -34.30
C MET A 1 -3.67 -10.63 -33.40
N SER A 2 -3.05 -9.57 -33.93
CA SER A 2 -2.58 -8.39 -33.19
C SER A 2 -3.65 -7.66 -32.36
N VAL A 3 -4.87 -7.50 -32.87
CA VAL A 3 -5.96 -6.80 -32.15
C VAL A 3 -6.42 -7.58 -30.90
N LEU A 4 -6.38 -8.91 -30.96
CA LEU A 4 -6.79 -9.79 -29.86
C LEU A 4 -5.74 -9.79 -28.73
N TYR A 5 -4.44 -9.79 -29.09
CA TYR A 5 -3.36 -9.61 -28.11
C TYR A 5 -3.38 -8.23 -27.46
N ALA A 6 -3.61 -7.16 -28.24
CA ALA A 6 -3.76 -5.82 -27.68
C ALA A 6 -4.93 -5.73 -26.69
N GLY A 7 -6.08 -6.34 -27.03
CA GLY A 7 -7.23 -6.42 -26.14
C GLY A 7 -6.92 -7.14 -24.81
N VAL A 8 -6.22 -8.27 -24.87
CA VAL A 8 -5.82 -9.03 -23.66
C VAL A 8 -4.83 -8.23 -22.80
N CYS A 9 -3.85 -7.56 -23.40
CA CYS A 9 -2.89 -6.72 -22.67
C CYS A 9 -3.58 -5.55 -21.96
N ILE A 10 -4.54 -4.89 -22.62
CA ILE A 10 -5.30 -3.78 -22.03
C ILE A 10 -6.14 -4.27 -20.85
N LEU A 11 -6.84 -5.41 -21.00
CA LEU A 11 -7.65 -5.99 -19.92
C LEU A 11 -6.78 -6.39 -18.71
N TRP A 12 -5.61 -6.98 -18.96
CA TRP A 12 -4.69 -7.37 -17.90
C TRP A 12 -4.09 -6.16 -17.18
N GLY A 13 -3.69 -5.12 -17.93
CA GLY A 13 -3.21 -3.86 -17.37
C GLY A 13 -4.28 -3.16 -16.54
N PHE A 14 -5.52 -3.14 -17.00
CA PHE A 14 -6.62 -2.52 -16.27
C PHE A 14 -6.99 -3.30 -14.99
N ALA A 15 -7.06 -4.63 -15.07
CA ALA A 15 -7.35 -5.49 -13.92
C ALA A 15 -6.29 -5.34 -12.82
N THR A 16 -5.00 -5.38 -13.19
CA THR A 16 -3.90 -5.21 -12.24
C THR A 16 -3.88 -3.80 -11.64
N GLY A 17 -4.18 -2.76 -12.43
CA GLY A 17 -4.30 -1.39 -11.94
C GLY A 17 -5.36 -1.22 -10.85
N ILE A 18 -6.56 -1.77 -11.06
CA ILE A 18 -7.65 -1.70 -10.06
C ILE A 18 -7.26 -2.43 -8.77
N ILE A 19 -6.64 -3.62 -8.89
CA ILE A 19 -6.21 -4.42 -7.74
C ILE A 19 -5.19 -3.65 -6.90
N ILE A 20 -4.18 -3.04 -7.55
CA ILE A 20 -3.12 -2.31 -6.86
C ILE A 20 -3.68 -1.04 -6.18
N SER A 21 -4.49 -0.26 -6.89
CA SER A 21 -5.09 0.97 -6.33
C SER A 21 -5.99 0.68 -5.13
N THR A 22 -6.82 -0.36 -5.23
CA THR A 22 -7.69 -0.78 -4.13
C THR A 22 -6.87 -1.35 -2.97
N GLY A 23 -5.80 -2.10 -3.27
CA GLY A 23 -4.89 -2.66 -2.29
C GLY A 23 -4.23 -1.60 -1.41
N ILE A 24 -3.73 -0.52 -2.01
CA ILE A 24 -3.08 0.58 -1.28
C ILE A 24 -4.07 1.30 -0.36
N LEU A 25 -5.27 1.64 -0.85
CA LEU A 25 -6.28 2.32 -0.05
C LEU A 25 -6.81 1.44 1.09
N SER A 26 -7.07 0.16 0.80
CA SER A 26 -7.48 -0.83 1.79
C SER A 26 -6.39 -1.03 2.86
N PHE A 27 -5.13 -1.10 2.46
CA PHE A 27 -4.00 -1.24 3.37
C PHE A 27 -3.86 -0.04 4.32
N ILE A 28 -3.89 1.18 3.79
CA ILE A 28 -3.82 2.42 4.60
C ILE A 28 -4.97 2.46 5.63
N ASN A 29 -6.17 2.03 5.22
CA ASN A 29 -7.31 1.98 6.12
C ASN A 29 -7.21 0.85 7.15
N ALA A 30 -6.72 -0.34 6.75
CA ALA A 30 -6.56 -1.51 7.61
C ALA A 30 -5.50 -1.32 8.71
N ILE A 31 -4.40 -0.61 8.42
CA ILE A 31 -3.42 -0.22 9.44
C ILE A 31 -4.01 0.75 10.46
N GLY A 32 -5.11 1.43 10.10
CA GLY A 32 -5.82 2.33 10.98
C GLY A 32 -5.25 3.74 11.00
N ILE A 33 -4.47 4.15 9.99
CA ILE A 33 -3.95 5.52 9.88
C ILE A 33 -5.11 6.52 9.76
N ILE A 34 -6.04 6.27 8.82
CA ILE A 34 -7.21 7.12 8.58
C ILE A 34 -8.10 7.25 9.83
N PRO A 35 -8.54 6.15 10.49
CA PRO A 35 -9.37 6.27 11.69
C PRO A 35 -8.63 6.92 12.87
N ARG A 36 -7.31 6.71 13.04
CA ARG A 36 -6.52 7.39 14.09
C ARG A 36 -6.43 8.89 13.86
N LEU A 37 -6.18 9.32 12.63
CA LEU A 37 -6.15 10.74 12.27
C LEU A 37 -7.52 11.39 12.42
N ALA A 38 -8.59 10.73 11.98
CA ALA A 38 -9.97 11.22 12.16
C ALA A 38 -10.34 11.38 13.65
N THR A 39 -9.93 10.42 14.48
CA THR A 39 -10.15 10.46 15.93
C THR A 39 -9.37 11.60 16.60
N LYS A 40 -8.10 11.80 16.24
CA LYS A 40 -7.29 12.92 16.76
C LYS A 40 -7.82 14.29 16.32
N ALA A 41 -8.38 14.39 15.11
CA ALA A 41 -9.02 15.61 14.62
C ALA A 41 -10.39 15.89 15.28
N LYS A 42 -10.92 14.99 16.13
CA LYS A 42 -12.26 15.05 16.72
C LYS A 42 -13.39 15.14 15.66
N VAL A 43 -13.15 14.64 14.45
CA VAL A 43 -14.13 14.67 13.35
C VAL A 43 -14.71 13.26 13.18
N THR A 44 -15.70 12.92 14.01
CA THR A 44 -16.36 11.60 13.94
C THR A 44 -17.45 11.53 12.86
N LEU A 45 -17.99 12.68 12.44
CA LEU A 45 -19.13 12.77 11.52
C LEU A 45 -18.73 12.80 10.03
N HIS A 46 -17.46 13.16 9.71
CA HIS A 46 -16.96 13.27 8.32
C HIS A 46 -15.88 12.23 7.97
N TYR A 47 -16.04 10.99 8.42
CA TYR A 47 -15.13 9.90 8.04
C TYR A 47 -14.99 9.75 6.52
N PHE A 48 -16.09 9.91 5.78
CA PHE A 48 -16.10 9.83 4.32
C PHE A 48 -15.27 10.93 3.64
N ALA A 49 -15.19 12.12 4.25
CA ALA A 49 -14.36 13.21 3.73
C ALA A 49 -12.86 12.89 3.85
N PHE A 50 -12.44 12.29 4.97
CA PHE A 50 -11.04 11.85 5.15
C PHE A 50 -10.67 10.73 4.16
N ALA A 51 -11.58 9.79 3.92
CA ALA A 51 -11.39 8.76 2.91
C ALA A 51 -11.26 9.36 1.50
N ASN A 52 -12.11 10.31 1.14
CA ASN A 52 -12.05 10.99 -0.16
C ASN A 52 -10.78 11.83 -0.34
N VAL A 53 -10.31 12.53 0.71
CA VAL A 53 -9.05 13.29 0.67
C VAL A 53 -7.86 12.36 0.49
N SER A 54 -7.84 11.22 1.19
CA SER A 54 -6.80 10.19 1.01
C SER A 54 -6.81 9.66 -0.43
N LEU A 55 -8.00 9.37 -0.97
CA LEU A 55 -8.18 8.88 -2.34
C LEU A 55 -7.71 9.90 -3.39
N LEU A 56 -8.02 11.19 -3.20
CA LEU A 56 -7.50 12.28 -4.03
C LEU A 56 -5.98 12.41 -3.94
N GLY A 57 -5.41 12.23 -2.75
CA GLY A 57 -3.96 12.24 -2.54
C GLY A 57 -3.26 11.12 -3.31
N VAL A 58 -3.80 9.90 -3.27
CA VAL A 58 -3.27 8.75 -4.03
C VAL A 58 -3.35 9.02 -5.53
N ILE A 59 -4.50 9.46 -6.05
CA ILE A 59 -4.67 9.76 -7.48
C ILE A 59 -3.67 10.83 -7.92
N THR A 60 -3.57 11.92 -7.16
CA THR A 60 -2.67 13.03 -7.47
C THR A 60 -1.20 12.58 -7.44
N GLY A 61 -0.81 11.80 -6.42
CA GLY A 61 0.54 11.25 -6.30
C GLY A 61 0.89 10.30 -7.44
N THR A 62 -0.04 9.45 -7.87
CA THR A 62 0.16 8.54 -9.01
C THR A 62 0.34 9.30 -10.32
N ILE A 63 -0.43 10.36 -10.55
CA ILE A 63 -0.30 11.20 -11.76
C ILE A 63 1.05 11.94 -11.77
N LEU A 64 1.47 12.49 -10.63
CA LEU A 64 2.77 13.16 -10.52
C LEU A 64 3.93 12.18 -10.75
N TYR A 65 3.81 10.95 -10.24
CA TYR A 65 4.82 9.90 -10.41
C TYR A 65 4.91 9.40 -11.85
N ILE A 66 3.77 9.19 -12.53
CA ILE A 66 3.77 8.58 -13.87
C ILE A 66 4.19 9.55 -14.98
N TRP A 67 4.01 10.85 -14.77
CA TRP A 67 4.36 11.88 -15.77
C TRP A 67 5.69 12.59 -15.49
N ASP A 68 6.44 12.17 -14.46
CA ASP A 68 7.72 12.78 -14.04
C ASP A 68 7.65 14.32 -14.07
N ILE A 69 6.57 14.89 -13.52
CA ILE A 69 6.31 16.31 -13.64
C ILE A 69 7.23 17.05 -12.67
N TYR A 70 8.28 17.67 -13.20
CA TYR A 70 9.15 18.58 -12.47
C TYR A 70 8.44 19.92 -12.24
N LEU A 71 7.67 19.99 -11.15
CA LEU A 71 7.09 21.25 -10.70
C LEU A 71 8.20 22.12 -10.06
N PRO A 72 8.40 23.37 -10.50
CA PRO A 72 9.31 24.31 -9.83
C PRO A 72 8.67 24.79 -8.52
N ILE A 73 8.72 23.93 -7.50
CA ILE A 73 8.12 24.18 -6.19
C ILE A 73 9.14 24.95 -5.32
N PRO A 74 8.75 26.05 -4.64
CA PRO A 74 9.64 26.75 -3.74
C PRO A 74 10.07 25.83 -2.58
N LYS A 75 11.33 25.98 -2.14
CA LYS A 75 11.96 25.16 -1.08
C LYS A 75 11.12 25.08 0.21
N ILE A 76 10.38 26.14 0.52
CA ILE A 76 9.51 26.21 1.71
C ILE A 76 8.37 25.19 1.65
N ILE A 77 7.77 24.98 0.48
CA ILE A 77 6.65 24.04 0.30
C ILE A 77 7.17 22.60 0.35
N ILE A 78 8.36 22.35 -0.21
CA ILE A 78 9.02 21.04 -0.13
C ILE A 78 9.33 20.68 1.33
N ALA A 79 9.81 21.64 2.12
CA ALA A 79 10.06 21.43 3.55
C ALA A 79 8.76 21.10 4.31
N PHE A 80 7.67 21.79 4.01
CA PHE A 80 6.36 21.51 4.61
C PHE A 80 5.82 20.13 4.21
N PHE A 81 5.98 19.76 2.94
CA PHE A 81 5.59 18.45 2.43
C PHE A 81 6.42 17.32 3.06
N GLY A 82 7.72 17.56 3.27
CA GLY A 82 8.61 16.65 3.99
C GLY A 82 8.21 16.46 5.44
N LEU A 83 7.81 17.52 6.14
CA LEU A 83 7.25 17.45 7.50
C LEU A 83 5.95 16.64 7.54
N ALA A 84 5.03 16.89 6.60
CA ALA A 84 3.78 16.13 6.49
C ALA A 84 4.04 14.64 6.24
N PHE A 85 5.00 14.32 5.36
CA PHE A 85 5.46 12.94 5.13
C PHE A 85 6.07 12.33 6.40
N GLY A 86 6.86 13.09 7.16
CA GLY A 86 7.42 12.64 8.43
C GLY A 86 6.35 12.28 9.46
N VAL A 87 5.31 13.10 9.59
CA VAL A 87 4.16 12.81 10.47
C VAL A 87 3.42 11.55 9.99
N PHE A 88 3.20 11.42 8.68
CA PHE A 88 2.56 10.23 8.10
C PHE A 88 3.34 8.95 8.36
N VAL A 89 4.65 8.94 8.10
CA VAL A 89 5.53 7.79 8.38
C VAL A 89 5.59 7.48 9.87
N GLY A 90 5.64 8.51 10.74
CA GLY A 90 5.59 8.33 12.18
C GLY A 90 4.30 7.64 12.65
N CYS A 91 3.14 8.05 12.13
CA CYS A 91 1.87 7.37 12.40
C CYS A 91 1.87 5.93 11.89
N LEU A 92 2.44 5.69 10.71
CA LEU A 92 2.57 4.35 10.13
C LEU A 92 3.44 3.45 11.00
N SER A 93 4.57 3.94 11.52
CA SER A 93 5.44 3.19 12.43
C SER A 93 4.75 2.81 13.73
N ILE A 94 4.01 3.74 14.35
CA ILE A 94 3.24 3.47 15.59
C ILE A 94 2.15 2.44 15.32
N ALA A 95 1.44 2.56 14.21
CA ALA A 95 0.37 1.63 13.87
C ALA A 95 0.90 0.22 13.57
N ILE A 96 2.04 0.10 12.89
CA ILE A 96 2.72 -1.19 12.71
C ILE A 96 3.14 -1.76 14.06
N ALA A 97 3.74 -0.96 14.96
CA ALA A 97 4.13 -1.42 16.28
C ALA A 97 2.95 -2.00 17.07
N GLU A 98 1.80 -1.33 17.05
CA GLU A 98 0.59 -1.80 17.72
C GLU A 98 0.08 -3.13 17.13
N ILE A 99 0.12 -3.28 15.80
CA ILE A 99 -0.26 -4.54 15.15
C ILE A 99 0.75 -5.64 15.50
N LEU A 100 2.05 -5.34 15.53
CA LEU A 100 3.10 -6.30 15.88
C LEU A 100 2.96 -6.81 17.31
N ASP A 101 2.60 -5.95 18.26
CA ASP A 101 2.35 -6.32 19.66
C ASP A 101 1.13 -7.24 19.82
N VAL A 102 0.15 -7.16 18.91
CA VAL A 102 -1.04 -8.02 18.89
C VAL A 102 -0.74 -9.41 18.31
N ILE A 103 0.26 -9.57 17.43
CA ILE A 103 0.63 -10.86 16.82
C ILE A 103 0.94 -11.96 17.86
N PRO A 104 1.82 -11.76 18.86
CA PRO A 104 2.12 -12.80 19.85
C PRO A 104 0.90 -13.15 20.71
N ILE A 105 0.03 -12.17 20.98
CA ILE A 105 -1.22 -12.36 21.74
C ILE A 105 -2.21 -13.21 20.93
N SER A 106 -2.39 -12.91 19.64
CA SER A 106 -3.20 -13.73 18.73
C SER A 106 -2.63 -15.14 18.57
N LYS A 107 -1.31 -15.31 18.54
CA LYS A 107 -0.65 -16.64 18.49
C LYS A 107 -0.82 -17.47 19.76
N SER A 108 -1.04 -16.84 20.92
CA SER A 108 -1.27 -17.55 22.18
C SER A 108 -2.75 -17.89 22.39
N ARG A 109 -3.67 -17.03 21.91
CA ARG A 109 -5.13 -17.22 22.01
C ARG A 109 -5.68 -18.16 20.95
N LEU A 110 -5.24 -18.04 19.70
CA LEU A 110 -5.48 -19.02 18.67
C LEU A 110 -4.42 -20.11 18.87
N LYS A 111 -4.77 -21.36 19.15
CA LYS A 111 -3.83 -22.52 19.20
C LYS A 111 -3.25 -22.85 17.82
N LEU A 112 -2.83 -21.83 17.08
CA LEU A 112 -2.48 -21.81 15.68
C LEU A 112 -0.99 -22.10 15.48
N LYS A 113 -0.42 -23.04 16.26
CA LYS A 113 0.93 -23.57 15.99
C LYS A 113 1.04 -24.08 14.54
N ARG A 114 -0.09 -24.54 13.97
CA ARG A 114 -0.20 -25.09 12.62
C ARG A 114 -0.54 -24.04 11.52
N GLY A 115 -1.16 -22.90 11.82
CA GLY A 115 -1.48 -21.91 10.77
C GLY A 115 -0.32 -20.96 10.47
N ALA A 116 0.45 -20.57 11.49
CA ALA A 116 1.56 -19.64 11.32
C ALA A 116 2.70 -20.23 10.47
N TYR A 117 3.02 -21.52 10.63
CA TYR A 117 4.06 -22.15 9.80
C TYR A 117 3.63 -22.25 8.33
N MET A 118 2.33 -22.50 8.06
CA MET A 118 1.79 -22.52 6.69
C MET A 118 1.91 -21.15 6.02
N ALA A 119 1.65 -20.07 6.77
CA ALA A 119 1.82 -18.70 6.26
C ALA A 119 3.30 -18.40 5.94
N VAL A 120 4.22 -18.77 6.84
CA VAL A 120 5.66 -18.59 6.60
C VAL A 120 6.15 -19.42 5.41
N LEU A 121 5.68 -20.67 5.27
CA LEU A 121 5.96 -21.51 4.10
C LEU A 121 5.41 -20.89 2.81
N ALA A 122 4.18 -20.38 2.82
CA ALA A 122 3.60 -19.71 1.66
C ALA A 122 4.43 -18.48 1.23
N PHE A 123 4.91 -17.68 2.20
CA PHE A 123 5.83 -16.57 1.91
C PHE A 123 7.16 -17.06 1.33
N ALA A 124 7.74 -18.12 1.89
CA ALA A 124 8.98 -18.70 1.40
C ALA A 124 8.83 -19.24 -0.03
N PHE A 125 7.75 -19.97 -0.32
CA PHE A 125 7.45 -20.47 -1.66
C PHE A 125 7.20 -19.34 -2.66
N GLY A 126 6.46 -18.28 -2.27
CA GLY A 126 6.26 -17.11 -3.12
C GLY A 126 7.57 -16.42 -3.49
N LYS A 127 8.47 -16.23 -2.51
CA LYS A 127 9.83 -15.71 -2.74
C LYS A 127 10.65 -16.61 -3.65
N MET A 128 10.62 -17.93 -3.41
CA MET A 128 11.34 -18.92 -4.21
C MET A 128 10.90 -18.90 -5.67
N ILE A 129 9.59 -18.92 -5.92
CA ILE A 129 9.02 -18.87 -7.28
C ILE A 129 9.38 -17.54 -7.96
N GLY A 130 9.26 -16.41 -7.26
CA GLY A 130 9.63 -15.10 -7.80
C GLY A 130 11.11 -15.01 -8.18
N THR A 131 12.01 -15.53 -7.34
CA THR A 131 13.44 -15.60 -7.65
C THR A 131 13.74 -16.56 -8.81
N LEU A 132 13.03 -17.68 -8.89
CA LEU A 132 13.22 -18.64 -9.98
C LEU A 132 12.81 -18.03 -11.33
N PHE A 133 11.66 -17.33 -11.37
CA PHE A 133 11.21 -16.61 -12.57
C PHE A 133 12.19 -15.52 -12.99
N TYR A 134 12.74 -14.76 -12.03
CA TYR A 134 13.73 -13.72 -12.31
C TYR A 134 14.98 -14.28 -12.99
N TYR A 135 15.47 -15.45 -12.56
CA TYR A 135 16.66 -16.07 -13.15
C TYR A 135 16.38 -16.88 -14.43
N LEU A 136 15.18 -17.43 -14.59
CA LEU A 136 14.85 -18.31 -15.71
C LEU A 136 14.42 -17.55 -16.99
N TYR A 137 14.05 -16.26 -16.87
CA TYR A 137 13.71 -15.42 -18.01
C TYR A 137 14.89 -14.51 -18.41
N PRO A 138 15.67 -14.86 -19.45
CA PRO A 138 16.82 -14.08 -19.91
C PRO A 138 16.33 -12.84 -20.67
N GLY A 139 15.92 -11.81 -19.93
CA GLY A 139 15.45 -10.54 -20.48
C GLY A 139 15.16 -9.45 -19.42
N PHE A 140 15.43 -9.73 -18.14
CA PHE A 140 15.23 -8.81 -17.01
C PHE A 140 16.57 -8.39 -16.38
N HIS A 141 17.53 -7.99 -17.22
CA HIS A 141 18.77 -7.32 -16.81
C HIS A 141 18.76 -5.86 -17.26
#